data_AF-A0A2E1Q107-F1
#
_entry.id   AF-A0A2E1Q107-F1
#
_cell.length_a   1.000
_cell.length_b   1.000
_cell.length_c   1.000
_cell.angle_alpha   90.00
_cell.angle_beta   90.00
_cell.angle_gamma   90.00
#
_symmetry.space_group_name_H-M   'P 1'
#
loop_
_entity.id
_entity.type
_entity.pdbx_description
1 polymer ?
#
loop_
_entity_poly.entity_id
_entity_poly.type
_entity_poly.pdbx_seq_one_letter_code
_entity_poly.pdbx_strand_id
1 'polypeptide(L)'
;MKQVCFFLIACSFSVSSFAAQVFNSPTVVVDGVSHKIIDEDTLWDDWYDESAMGFCRLEGFEKAGLTSAIKGWEGPYAALDRDGNVIATFPHEGNLDRFYELSQITCE
;
A
#
# COMPACT_ATOMS: atom_id res chain seq x y z
N MET A 1 34.15 -47.31 -28.05
CA MET A 1 34.23 -45.85 -27.84
C MET A 1 32.82 -45.36 -27.55
N LYS A 2 32.55 -44.89 -26.33
CA LYS A 2 31.20 -44.55 -25.85
C LYS A 2 30.92 -43.06 -26.07
N GLN A 3 29.79 -42.76 -26.72
CA GLN A 3 29.25 -41.41 -26.91
C GLN A 3 28.97 -40.76 -25.55
N VAL A 4 29.43 -39.52 -25.39
CA VAL A 4 29.08 -38.64 -24.27
C VAL A 4 27.98 -37.72 -24.78
N CYS A 5 26.74 -37.92 -24.33
CA CYS A 5 25.65 -37.01 -24.57
C CYS A 5 25.72 -35.85 -23.56
N PHE A 6 25.92 -34.63 -24.07
CA PHE A 6 25.76 -33.40 -23.31
C PHE A 6 24.26 -33.13 -23.08
N PHE A 7 23.80 -33.20 -21.83
CA PHE A 7 22.49 -32.69 -21.43
C PHE A 7 22.63 -31.18 -21.17
N LEU A 8 22.15 -30.35 -22.11
CA LEU A 8 21.91 -28.93 -21.89
C LEU A 8 20.64 -28.80 -21.04
N ILE A 9 20.80 -28.56 -19.74
CA ILE A 9 19.71 -28.14 -18.85
C ILE A 9 19.47 -26.66 -19.13
N ALA A 10 18.49 -26.37 -19.99
CA ALA A 10 17.97 -25.02 -20.15
C ALA A 10 17.14 -24.68 -18.90
N CYS A 11 17.75 -23.96 -17.95
CA CYS A 11 17.01 -23.28 -16.87
C CYS A 11 16.20 -22.15 -17.51
N SER A 12 14.92 -22.41 -17.77
CA SER A 12 13.95 -21.38 -18.08
C SER A 12 13.77 -20.50 -16.85
N PHE A 13 14.48 -19.37 -16.82
CA PHE A 13 14.18 -18.30 -15.87
C PHE A 13 12.86 -17.67 -16.30
N SER A 14 11.78 -18.05 -15.62
CA SER A 14 10.51 -17.34 -15.68
C SER A 14 10.77 -15.93 -15.13
N VAL A 15 10.93 -14.95 -16.02
CA VAL A 15 10.84 -13.54 -15.65
C VAL A 15 9.38 -13.33 -15.25
N SER A 16 9.10 -13.37 -13.95
CA SER A 16 7.83 -12.91 -13.40
C SER A 16 7.76 -11.42 -13.70
N SER A 17 7.05 -11.05 -14.76
CA SER A 17 6.60 -9.67 -14.94
C SER A 17 5.70 -9.38 -13.74
N PHE A 18 6.20 -8.64 -12.77
CA PHE A 18 5.37 -8.09 -11.71
C PHE A 18 4.38 -7.15 -12.39
N ALA A 19 3.13 -7.60 -12.51
CA ALA A 19 2.06 -6.79 -13.04
C ALA A 19 1.67 -5.80 -11.95
N ALA A 20 1.65 -4.51 -12.29
CA ALA A 20 1.22 -3.48 -11.37
C ALA A 20 -0.18 -3.81 -10.80
N GLN A 21 -0.29 -3.83 -9.48
CA GLN A 21 -1.52 -4.09 -8.74
C GLN A 21 -2.15 -2.77 -8.32
N VAL A 22 -3.43 -2.58 -8.65
CA VAL A 22 -4.19 -1.38 -8.29
C VAL A 22 -5.13 -1.70 -7.14
N PHE A 23 -5.00 -0.96 -6.06
CA PHE A 23 -5.90 -1.03 -4.90
C PHE A 23 -6.78 0.21 -4.88
N ASN A 24 -8.09 0.00 -4.79
CA ASN A 24 -9.07 1.07 -4.64
C ASN A 24 -9.55 1.09 -3.20
N SER A 25 -9.59 2.28 -2.61
CA SER A 25 -9.85 2.52 -1.18
C SER A 25 -9.04 1.57 -0.28
N PRO A 26 -7.70 1.59 -0.38
CA PRO A 26 -6.84 0.71 0.41
C PRO A 26 -7.08 0.90 1.92
N THR A 27 -7.04 -0.20 2.66
CA THR A 27 -7.22 -0.22 4.12
C THR A 27 -6.17 -1.10 4.78
N VAL A 28 -5.86 -0.80 6.04
CA VAL A 28 -5.03 -1.66 6.90
C VAL A 28 -5.85 -2.20 8.06
N VAL A 29 -5.56 -3.43 8.50
CA VAL A 29 -6.24 -4.04 9.66
C VAL A 29 -5.41 -3.79 10.91
N VAL A 30 -6.02 -3.12 11.90
CA VAL A 30 -5.42 -2.85 13.21
C VAL A 30 -6.35 -3.43 14.26
N ASP A 31 -5.84 -4.34 15.10
CA ASP A 31 -6.61 -5.03 16.15
C ASP A 31 -7.94 -5.65 15.65
N GLY A 32 -7.93 -6.18 14.42
CA GLY A 32 -9.09 -6.80 13.78
C GLY A 32 -10.09 -5.83 13.14
N VAL A 33 -9.79 -4.52 13.12
CA VAL A 33 -10.64 -3.49 12.50
C VAL A 33 -9.95 -2.92 11.26
N SER A 34 -10.69 -2.83 10.15
CA SER A 34 -10.22 -2.21 8.91
C SER A 34 -10.26 -0.68 9.02
N HIS A 35 -9.13 -0.04 8.77
CA HIS A 35 -8.95 1.40 8.81
C HIS A 35 -8.59 1.93 7.43
N LYS A 36 -9.23 3.02 7.02
CA LYS A 36 -8.83 3.79 5.82
C LYS A 36 -7.48 4.46 6.06
N ILE A 37 -6.66 4.53 5.01
CA ILE A 37 -5.31 5.08 5.13
C ILE A 37 -5.35 6.59 4.88
N ILE A 38 -4.80 7.36 5.81
CA ILE A 38 -4.73 8.82 5.76
C ILE A 38 -3.57 9.26 4.86
N ASP A 39 -3.85 10.24 4.01
CA ASP A 39 -2.87 11.01 3.23
C ASP A 39 -2.58 12.37 3.89
N GLU A 40 -3.61 13.02 4.45
CA GLU A 40 -3.49 14.33 5.08
C GLU A 40 -4.43 14.48 6.28
N ASP A 41 -3.97 15.13 7.34
CA ASP A 41 -4.80 15.60 8.47
C ASP A 41 -5.02 17.12 8.40
N THR A 42 -6.23 17.51 8.01
CA THR A 42 -6.58 18.93 7.79
C THR A 42 -6.67 19.77 9.06
N LEU A 43 -6.70 19.15 10.25
CA LEU A 43 -6.71 19.92 11.52
C LEU A 43 -5.31 20.29 11.98
N TRP A 44 -4.33 19.46 11.70
CA TRP A 44 -2.95 19.64 12.15
C TRP A 44 -2.01 20.11 11.04
N ASP A 45 -2.48 20.13 9.79
CA ASP A 45 -1.66 20.40 8.59
C ASP A 45 -0.48 19.41 8.48
N ASP A 46 -0.74 18.18 8.94
CA ASP A 46 0.21 17.07 8.88
C ASP A 46 -0.01 16.27 7.60
N TRP A 47 1.06 16.15 6.81
CA TRP A 47 1.08 15.41 5.56
C TRP A 47 1.69 14.03 5.77
N TYR A 48 0.98 13.00 5.34
CA TYR A 48 1.39 11.60 5.37
C TYR A 48 1.71 11.11 3.94
N ASP A 49 2.49 11.90 3.19
CA ASP A 49 2.86 11.66 1.77
C ASP A 49 3.47 10.26 1.52
N GLU A 50 3.99 9.63 2.58
CA GLU A 50 4.62 8.31 2.55
C GLU A 50 3.65 7.16 2.92
N SER A 51 2.38 7.45 3.28
CA SER A 51 1.37 6.42 3.60
C SER A 51 1.18 5.41 2.47
N ALA A 52 1.23 5.88 1.23
CA ALA A 52 1.17 5.04 0.04
C ALA A 52 2.37 4.09 -0.06
N MET A 53 3.58 4.57 0.29
CA MET A 53 4.77 3.73 0.30
C MET A 53 4.68 2.67 1.39
N GLY A 54 4.23 3.07 2.58
CA GLY A 54 4.01 2.16 3.68
C GLY A 54 3.03 1.02 3.32
N PHE A 55 1.92 1.36 2.67
CA PHE A 55 0.93 0.37 2.23
C PHE A 55 1.51 -0.64 1.23
N CYS A 56 2.15 -0.19 0.15
CA CYS A 56 2.73 -1.12 -0.83
C CYS A 56 3.77 -2.05 -0.18
N ARG A 57 4.62 -1.54 0.73
CA ARG A 57 5.61 -2.36 1.44
C ARG A 57 4.96 -3.44 2.31
N LEU A 58 3.88 -3.13 3.02
CA LEU A 58 3.12 -4.13 3.80
C LEU A 58 2.59 -5.26 2.91
N GLU A 59 2.11 -4.90 1.73
CA GLU A 59 1.57 -5.85 0.74
C GLU A 59 2.68 -6.57 -0.06
N GLY A 60 3.96 -6.23 0.17
CA GLY A 60 5.10 -6.86 -0.49
C GLY A 60 5.43 -6.34 -1.88
N PHE A 61 4.94 -5.14 -2.22
CA PHE A 61 5.14 -4.47 -3.50
C PHE A 61 5.95 -3.15 -3.34
N GLU A 62 6.48 -2.63 -4.42
CA GLU A 62 7.03 -1.28 -4.52
C GLU A 62 5.94 -0.27 -4.91
N LYS A 63 6.04 0.99 -4.48
CA LYS A 63 5.06 2.03 -4.85
C LYS A 63 5.26 2.41 -6.32
N ALA A 64 4.20 2.31 -7.12
CA ALA A 64 4.17 2.88 -8.46
C ALA A 64 3.78 4.37 -8.42
N GLY A 65 4.03 5.09 -9.51
CA GLY A 65 3.89 6.55 -9.58
C GLY A 65 2.47 7.12 -9.44
N LEU A 66 1.44 6.28 -9.26
CA LEU A 66 0.05 6.71 -9.16
C LEU A 66 -0.51 6.51 -7.74
N THR A 67 -0.93 7.61 -7.13
CA THR A 67 -1.65 7.65 -5.86
C THR A 67 -2.64 8.80 -5.94
N SER A 68 -3.86 8.61 -5.44
CA SER A 68 -4.85 9.67 -5.31
C SER A 68 -5.51 9.63 -3.94
N ALA A 69 -5.82 10.80 -3.42
CA ALA A 69 -6.56 10.97 -2.17
C ALA A 69 -7.89 11.66 -2.41
N ILE A 70 -8.88 11.36 -1.56
CA ILE A 70 -10.19 12.03 -1.54
C ILE A 70 -10.50 12.46 -0.12
N LYS A 71 -11.41 13.42 0.02
CA LYS A 71 -11.92 13.78 1.34
C LYS A 71 -12.63 12.59 1.98
N GLY A 72 -12.16 12.19 3.16
CA GLY A 72 -12.67 11.04 3.90
C GLY A 72 -13.99 11.35 4.58
N TRP A 73 -15.05 10.63 4.21
CA TRP A 73 -16.39 10.83 4.76
C TRP A 73 -16.62 10.09 6.09
N GLU A 74 -16.08 8.87 6.23
CA GLU A 74 -16.25 8.02 7.43
C GLU A 74 -14.99 7.19 7.69
N GLY A 75 -14.58 7.06 8.95
CA GLY A 75 -13.49 6.19 9.43
C GLY A 75 -13.99 5.06 10.33
N PRO A 76 -13.13 4.19 10.87
CA PRO A 76 -11.86 4.59 11.48
C PRO A 76 -10.71 4.69 10.46
N TYR A 77 -9.69 5.46 10.83
CA TYR A 77 -8.58 5.85 9.96
C TYR A 77 -7.23 5.49 10.58
N ALA A 78 -6.23 5.26 9.74
CA ALA A 78 -4.86 4.97 10.15
C ALA A 78 -3.86 5.78 9.34
N ALA A 79 -2.83 6.27 10.01
CA ALA A 79 -1.66 6.85 9.36
C ALA A 79 -0.53 5.81 9.35
N LEU A 80 0.17 5.73 8.22
CA LEU A 80 1.31 4.83 8.03
C LEU A 80 2.60 5.63 7.94
N ASP A 81 3.70 5.09 8.46
CA ASP A 81 5.03 5.55 8.09
C ASP A 81 5.50 4.91 6.77
N ARG A 82 6.67 5.36 6.30
CA ARG A 82 7.31 4.90 5.06
C ARG A 82 7.62 3.40 5.02
N ASP A 83 7.76 2.79 6.19
CA ASP A 83 8.17 1.40 6.38
C ASP A 83 6.94 0.49 6.51
N GLY A 84 5.73 1.07 6.51
CA GLY A 84 4.47 0.36 6.60
C GLY A 84 3.97 0.16 8.02
N ASN A 85 4.56 0.83 9.01
CA ASN A 85 4.07 0.75 10.38
C ASN A 85 2.90 1.72 10.58
N VAL A 86 1.88 1.28 11.30
CA VAL A 86 0.81 2.16 11.77
C VAL A 86 1.36 3.04 12.89
N ILE A 87 1.37 4.35 12.67
CA ILE A 87 1.89 5.35 13.63
C ILE A 87 0.79 6.07 14.41
N ALA A 88 -0.42 6.11 13.85
CA ALA A 88 -1.59 6.64 14.54
C ALA A 88 -2.87 5.96 14.01
N THR A 89 -3.86 5.83 14.88
CA THR A 89 -5.23 5.46 14.52
C THR A 89 -6.20 6.51 15.05
N PHE A 90 -7.26 6.73 14.30
CA PHE A 90 -8.29 7.71 14.63
C PHE A 90 -9.66 7.04 14.53
N PRO A 91 -10.49 7.11 15.58
CA PRO A 91 -11.83 6.57 15.53
C PRO A 91 -12.69 7.36 14.54
N HIS A 92 -13.80 6.77 14.14
CA HIS A 92 -14.82 7.45 13.34
C HIS A 92 -15.31 8.73 14.05
N GLU A 93 -15.66 8.58 15.32
CA GLU A 93 -16.34 9.60 16.11
C GLU A 93 -15.45 10.84 16.26
N GLY A 94 -15.96 11.99 15.82
CA GLY A 94 -15.27 13.28 15.93
C GLY A 94 -14.22 13.55 14.86
N ASN A 95 -14.04 12.65 13.88
CA ASN A 95 -13.08 12.83 12.76
C ASN A 95 -13.75 12.81 11.38
N LEU A 96 -15.07 12.98 11.31
CA LEU A 96 -15.79 13.17 10.05
C LEU A 96 -15.18 14.33 9.25
N ASP A 97 -14.95 14.13 7.96
CA ASP A 97 -14.42 15.15 7.04
C ASP A 97 -13.05 15.74 7.42
N ARG A 98 -12.34 15.15 8.40
CA ARG A 98 -11.04 15.62 8.90
C ARG A 98 -9.88 15.24 7.98
N PHE A 99 -9.94 14.07 7.36
CA PHE A 99 -8.80 13.51 6.65
C PHE A 99 -9.01 13.54 5.14
N TYR A 100 -7.91 13.67 4.39
CA TYR A 100 -7.85 13.10 3.05
C TYR A 100 -7.38 11.66 3.19
N GLU A 101 -8.12 10.72 2.62
CA GLU A 101 -7.79 9.29 2.62
C GLU A 101 -7.34 8.85 1.24
N LEU A 102 -6.42 7.89 1.20
CA LEU A 102 -6.01 7.26 -0.06
C LEU A 102 -7.21 6.56 -0.70
N SER A 103 -7.58 7.01 -1.89
CA SER A 103 -8.67 6.45 -2.69
C SER A 103 -8.18 5.45 -3.73
N GLN A 104 -6.95 5.60 -4.19
CA GLN A 104 -6.34 4.66 -5.11
C GLN A 104 -4.82 4.67 -4.93
N ILE A 105 -4.24 3.48 -5.00
CA ILE A 105 -2.79 3.29 -5.08
C ILE A 105 -2.46 2.18 -6.07
N THR A 106 -1.40 2.39 -6.84
CA THR A 106 -0.80 1.34 -7.68
C THR A 106 0.53 0.91 -7.06
N CYS A 107 0.75 -0.40 -6.96
CA CYS A 107 2.00 -0.99 -6.49
C CYS A 107 2.56 -1.95 -7.55
N GLU A 108 3.88 -2.17 -7.59
CA GLU A 108 4.61 -3.04 -8.54
C GLU A 108 5.34 -4.17 -7.83
#